data_AF-D3ER36-F1
#
_entry.id   AF-D3ER36-F1
#
_cell.length_a   1.000
_cell.length_b   1.000
_cell.length_c   1.000
_cell.angle_alpha   90.00
_cell.angle_beta   90.00
_cell.angle_gamma   90.00
#
_symmetry.space_group_name_H-M   'P 1'
#
loop_
_entity.id
_entity.type
_entity.pdbx_description
1 polymer ?
#
loop_
_entity_poly.entity_id
_entity_poly.type
_entity_poly.pdbx_seq_one_letter_code
_entity_poly.pdbx_strand_id
1 'polypeptide(L)'
;MVNLFKLFLNFNVILYLLGTSSVYAQSLRQYKNINLKQFQECIKPPGSNGSEQGWADYYGENNGKIELKVKNQPMISDGTVAAKLNYEFKPLKKTLTLEILEKTKFMFGMVEASDQQIWEGFDGLVEECQKYD
;
A
#
# COMPACT_ATOMS: atom_id res chain seq x y z
N MET A 1 -57.07 35.26 -27.50
CA MET A 1 -55.73 35.41 -28.11
C MET A 1 -55.02 36.48 -27.31
N VAL A 2 -53.91 36.28 -26.61
CA VAL A 2 -52.73 35.43 -26.84
C VAL A 2 -52.25 34.86 -25.49
N ASN A 3 -51.76 33.64 -25.58
CA ASN A 3 -51.10 32.84 -24.55
C ASN A 3 -49.70 33.42 -24.30
N LEU A 4 -49.33 33.82 -23.07
CA LEU A 4 -47.93 34.16 -22.77
C LEU A 4 -47.44 33.42 -21.51
N PHE A 5 -47.05 32.17 -21.78
CA PHE A 5 -45.88 31.48 -21.28
C PHE A 5 -45.22 31.97 -19.98
N LYS A 6 -45.23 31.02 -19.03
CA LYS A 6 -44.27 30.78 -17.95
C LYS A 6 -42.86 31.28 -18.28
N LEU A 7 -42.23 32.00 -17.34
CA LEU A 7 -40.79 31.86 -17.12
C LEU A 7 -40.51 31.88 -15.61
N PHE A 8 -40.33 30.68 -15.07
CA PHE A 8 -39.71 30.44 -13.78
C PHE A 8 -38.21 30.69 -13.91
N LEU A 9 -37.61 31.47 -13.02
CA LEU A 9 -36.18 31.44 -12.75
C LEU A 9 -35.97 31.82 -11.27
N ASN A 10 -36.17 30.84 -10.39
CA ASN A 10 -35.68 30.90 -9.03
C ASN A 10 -34.15 30.74 -9.08
N PHE A 11 -33.44 31.84 -8.85
CA PHE A 11 -32.01 31.83 -8.57
C PHE A 11 -31.80 31.23 -7.17
N ASN A 12 -31.41 29.96 -7.10
CA ASN A 12 -30.77 29.36 -5.93
C ASN A 12 -29.50 28.66 -6.41
N VAL A 13 -28.44 29.44 -6.62
CA VAL A 13 -27.09 28.91 -6.74
C VAL A 13 -26.58 28.69 -5.32
N ILE A 14 -26.95 27.56 -4.71
CA ILE A 14 -26.24 27.07 -3.54
C ILE A 14 -24.94 26.46 -4.05
N LEU A 15 -23.88 27.25 -3.98
CA LEU A 15 -22.51 26.84 -4.25
C LEU A 15 -22.10 25.87 -3.14
N TYR A 16 -22.37 24.58 -3.32
CA TYR A 16 -21.80 23.54 -2.48
C TYR A 16 -20.31 23.43 -2.79
N LEU A 17 -19.50 24.24 -2.09
CA LEU A 17 -18.10 23.95 -1.82
C LEU A 17 -18.07 22.71 -0.90
N LEU A 18 -18.27 21.53 -1.50
CA LEU A 18 -17.78 20.29 -0.92
C LEU A 18 -16.27 20.37 -1.05
N GLY A 19 -15.64 20.97 -0.04
CA GLY A 19 -14.22 20.78 0.21
C GLY A 19 -13.99 19.29 0.20
N THR A 20 -13.26 18.82 -0.81
CA THR A 20 -12.75 17.47 -0.87
C THR A 20 -11.89 17.31 0.37
N SER A 21 -12.44 16.70 1.42
CA SER A 21 -11.63 16.06 2.43
C SER A 21 -10.74 15.10 1.65
N SER A 22 -9.47 15.46 1.53
CA SER A 22 -8.40 14.55 1.17
C SER A 22 -8.40 13.46 2.23
N VAL A 23 -9.30 12.49 2.10
CA VAL A 23 -9.15 11.20 2.75
C VAL A 23 -7.89 10.65 2.11
N TYR A 24 -6.77 10.72 2.83
CA TYR A 24 -5.57 9.99 2.46
C TYR A 24 -6.04 8.55 2.26
N ALA A 25 -6.09 8.11 1.01
CA ALA A 25 -6.51 6.76 0.69
C ALA A 25 -5.52 5.83 1.39
N GLN A 26 -6.01 5.12 2.41
CA GLN A 26 -5.23 4.14 3.15
C GLN A 26 -4.75 3.10 2.14
N SER A 27 -3.43 2.99 1.96
CA SER A 27 -2.85 2.13 0.94
C SER A 27 -2.96 0.68 1.41
N LEU A 28 -3.96 -0.02 0.87
CA LEU A 28 -4.31 -1.38 1.22
C LEU A 28 -4.08 -2.29 0.02
N ARG A 29 -3.52 -3.47 0.27
CA ARG A 29 -3.34 -4.50 -0.75
C ARG A 29 -3.76 -5.86 -0.22
N GLN A 30 -4.46 -6.62 -1.07
CA GLN A 30 -4.96 -7.93 -0.73
C GLN A 30 -4.38 -8.97 -1.70
N TYR A 31 -3.77 -10.00 -1.13
CA TYR A 31 -3.26 -11.17 -1.83
C TYR A 31 -4.17 -12.36 -1.55
N LYS A 32 -4.53 -13.09 -2.61
CA LYS A 32 -5.40 -14.27 -2.54
C LYS A 32 -4.57 -15.53 -2.79
N ASN A 33 -5.15 -16.67 -2.46
CA ASN A 33 -4.56 -18.00 -2.62
C ASN A 33 -3.26 -18.22 -1.82
N ILE A 34 -3.09 -17.50 -0.71
CA ILE A 34 -1.97 -17.70 0.22
C ILE A 34 -2.38 -18.73 1.27
N ASN A 35 -1.73 -19.90 1.28
CA ASN A 35 -1.99 -20.94 2.25
C ASN A 35 -1.17 -20.73 3.56
N LEU A 36 -1.48 -21.50 4.60
CA LEU A 36 -0.82 -21.36 5.92
C LEU A 36 0.70 -21.59 5.84
N LYS A 37 1.13 -22.60 5.08
CA LYS A 37 2.53 -22.95 4.90
C LYS A 37 3.29 -21.82 4.19
N GLN A 38 2.78 -21.33 3.06
CA GLN A 38 3.35 -20.19 2.33
C GLN A 38 3.50 -18.97 3.23
N PHE A 39 2.48 -18.67 4.04
CA PHE A 39 2.54 -17.55 4.95
C PHE A 39 3.60 -17.73 6.07
N GLN A 40 3.65 -18.91 6.69
CA GLN A 40 4.52 -19.18 7.83
C GLN A 40 5.97 -19.51 7.47
N GLU A 41 6.22 -20.04 6.28
CA GLU A 41 7.52 -20.58 5.88
C GLU A 41 8.19 -19.78 4.76
N CYS A 42 7.47 -18.87 4.09
CA CYS A 42 8.03 -18.06 2.99
C CYS A 42 7.70 -16.56 3.09
N ILE A 43 6.55 -16.17 3.65
CA ILE A 43 6.24 -14.74 3.81
C ILE A 43 6.77 -14.21 5.15
N LYS A 44 6.64 -14.95 6.26
CA LYS A 44 6.99 -14.47 7.61
C LYS A 44 8.45 -14.72 8.06
N PRO A 45 9.14 -15.75 7.57
CA PRO A 45 10.52 -15.61 7.17
C PRO A 45 10.50 -15.33 5.65
N PRO A 46 11.07 -14.22 5.17
CA PRO A 46 11.12 -14.00 3.73
C PRO A 46 11.91 -15.11 3.06
N GLY A 47 11.27 -15.87 2.17
CA GLY A 47 11.95 -16.80 1.27
C GLY A 47 12.83 -16.08 0.25
N SER A 48 12.52 -14.81 -0.02
CA SER A 48 13.35 -13.91 -0.81
C SER A 48 13.20 -12.46 -0.35
N ASN A 49 14.09 -11.60 -0.85
CA ASN A 49 14.03 -10.17 -0.58
C ASN A 49 12.94 -9.44 -1.41
N GLY A 50 12.20 -10.16 -2.25
CA GLY A 50 11.21 -9.60 -3.17
C GLY A 50 11.75 -9.29 -4.57
N SER A 51 11.12 -8.36 -5.28
CA SER A 51 11.49 -7.99 -6.66
C SER A 51 12.80 -7.19 -6.74
N GLU A 52 13.61 -7.42 -7.77
CA GLU A 52 14.76 -6.57 -8.09
C GLU A 52 14.38 -5.13 -8.50
N GLN A 53 13.10 -4.91 -8.86
CA GLN A 53 12.61 -3.63 -9.38
C GLN A 53 12.06 -2.69 -8.30
N GLY A 54 12.04 -3.10 -7.04
CA GLY A 54 11.47 -2.32 -5.93
C GLY A 54 12.45 -1.33 -5.27
N TRP A 55 11.90 -0.32 -4.60
CA TRP A 55 12.65 0.66 -3.79
C TRP A 55 13.01 0.12 -2.41
N ALA A 56 12.29 -0.92 -1.97
CA ALA A 56 12.49 -1.56 -0.69
C ALA A 56 12.31 -3.08 -0.78
N ASP A 57 13.22 -3.81 -0.14
CA ASP A 57 13.13 -5.26 0.05
C ASP A 57 12.32 -5.58 1.30
N TYR A 58 11.57 -6.69 1.27
CA TYR A 58 10.97 -7.21 2.50
C TYR A 58 12.08 -7.72 3.43
N TYR A 59 12.10 -7.24 4.68
CA TYR A 59 13.12 -7.65 5.66
C TYR A 59 12.61 -8.70 6.65
N GLY A 60 11.37 -8.57 7.14
CA GLY A 60 10.82 -9.46 8.16
C GLY A 60 9.75 -8.80 9.02
N GLU A 61 9.22 -9.57 9.95
CA GLU A 61 8.34 -9.06 11.00
C GLU A 61 9.16 -8.55 12.21
N ASN A 62 8.85 -7.34 12.66
CA ASN A 62 9.39 -6.74 13.86
C ASN A 62 8.24 -6.11 14.68
N ASN A 63 8.08 -6.54 15.93
CA ASN A 63 7.02 -6.07 16.83
C ASN A 63 5.61 -6.09 16.21
N GLY A 64 5.25 -7.17 15.51
CA GLY A 64 3.93 -7.35 14.91
C GLY A 64 3.70 -6.60 13.59
N LYS A 65 4.71 -5.89 13.08
CA LYS A 65 4.66 -5.17 11.81
C LYS A 65 5.66 -5.76 10.83
N ILE A 66 5.32 -5.73 9.55
CA ILE A 66 6.26 -6.04 8.47
C ILE A 66 7.13 -4.82 8.20
N GLU A 67 8.45 -4.99 8.18
CA GLU A 67 9.39 -3.94 7.81
C GLU A 67 9.90 -4.18 6.38
N LEU A 68 9.82 -3.15 5.55
CA LEU A 68 10.55 -3.10 4.29
C LEU A 68 11.73 -2.16 4.44
N LYS A 69 12.86 -2.56 3.87
CA LYS A 69 14.12 -1.81 3.97
C LYS A 69 14.57 -1.32 2.61
N VAL A 70 15.07 -0.10 2.59
CA VAL A 70 15.62 0.56 1.40
C VAL A 70 16.67 -0.32 0.74
N LYS A 71 16.60 -0.39 -0.59
CA LYS A 71 17.54 -1.10 -1.44
C LYS A 71 18.01 -0.23 -2.60
N ASN A 72 19.32 -0.12 -2.77
CA ASN A 72 19.99 0.51 -3.90
C ASN A 72 19.52 1.96 -4.16
N GLN A 73 19.26 2.72 -3.09
CA GLN A 73 18.81 4.11 -3.23
C GLN A 73 19.96 5.09 -3.03
N PRO A 74 20.19 6.01 -3.99
CA PRO A 74 21.26 6.97 -3.87
C PRO A 74 21.05 7.84 -2.63
N MET A 75 22.12 8.08 -1.89
CA MET A 75 22.15 8.94 -0.70
C MET A 75 21.29 8.47 0.48
N ILE A 76 20.73 7.26 0.42
CA ILE A 76 20.04 6.62 1.54
C ILE A 76 20.79 5.34 1.87
N SER A 77 21.08 5.09 3.15
CA SER A 77 21.76 3.87 3.54
C SER A 77 20.84 2.67 3.27
N ASP A 78 21.36 1.70 2.51
CA ASP A 78 20.72 0.41 2.34
C ASP A 78 20.45 -0.23 3.71
N GLY A 79 19.35 -0.98 3.80
CA GLY A 79 18.95 -1.61 5.05
C GLY A 79 18.25 -0.68 6.05
N THR A 80 18.10 0.61 5.74
CA THR A 80 17.26 1.52 6.55
C THR A 80 15.79 1.19 6.31
N VAL A 81 14.94 1.27 7.34
CA VAL A 81 13.49 1.00 7.18
C VAL A 81 12.86 2.04 6.24
N ALA A 82 12.32 1.59 5.12
CA ALA A 82 11.59 2.39 4.14
C ALA A 82 10.12 2.55 4.53
N ALA A 83 9.49 1.47 4.98
CA ALA A 83 8.09 1.45 5.38
C ALA A 83 7.80 0.35 6.42
N LYS A 84 6.73 0.55 7.19
CA LYS A 84 6.16 -0.45 8.09
C LYS A 84 4.72 -0.74 7.72
N LEU A 85 4.39 -2.02 7.61
CA LEU A 85 3.09 -2.51 7.18
C LEU A 85 2.41 -3.27 8.32
N ASN A 86 1.11 -3.04 8.47
CA ASN A 86 0.23 -3.96 9.17
C ASN A 86 -0.14 -5.11 8.25
N TYR A 87 -0.44 -6.28 8.82
CA TYR A 87 -0.97 -7.40 8.07
C TYR A 87 -2.11 -8.10 8.79
N GLU A 88 -3.01 -8.69 8.02
CA GLU A 88 -4.04 -9.60 8.48
C GLU A 88 -4.03 -10.85 7.61
N PHE A 89 -3.71 -12.01 8.20
CA PHE A 89 -3.76 -13.28 7.50
C PHE A 89 -4.99 -14.10 7.93
N LYS A 90 -5.83 -14.44 6.96
CA LYS A 90 -7.04 -15.26 7.14
C LYS A 90 -6.81 -16.62 6.46
N PRO A 91 -6.28 -17.65 7.16
CA PRO A 91 -5.89 -18.92 6.55
C PRO A 91 -7.06 -19.66 5.89
N LEU A 92 -8.24 -19.65 6.53
CA LEU A 92 -9.45 -20.27 5.98
C LEU A 92 -9.91 -19.64 4.67
N LYS A 93 -9.63 -18.33 4.48
CA LYS A 93 -9.95 -17.59 3.26
C LYS A 93 -8.78 -17.52 2.29
N LYS A 94 -7.64 -18.14 2.64
CA LYS A 94 -6.36 -18.05 1.92
C LYS A 94 -6.03 -16.62 1.49
N THR A 95 -6.23 -15.67 2.40
CA THR A 95 -6.15 -14.23 2.12
C THR A 95 -5.16 -13.58 3.06
N LEU A 96 -4.23 -12.81 2.51
CA LEU A 96 -3.33 -11.90 3.22
C LEU A 96 -3.68 -10.46 2.83
N THR A 97 -4.03 -9.63 3.80
CA THR A 97 -4.23 -8.20 3.61
C THR A 97 -3.07 -7.46 4.25
N LEU A 98 -2.55 -6.45 3.56
CA LEU A 98 -1.46 -5.58 4.00
C LEU A 98 -1.87 -4.13 3.88
N GLU A 99 -1.35 -3.33 4.80
CA GLU A 99 -1.63 -1.91 4.90
C GLU A 99 -0.34 -1.15 5.15
N ILE A 100 -0.03 -0.14 4.33
CA ILE A 100 1.08 0.78 4.61
C ILE A 100 0.64 1.73 5.71
N LEU A 101 1.23 1.58 6.90
CA LEU A 101 0.97 2.47 8.04
C LEU A 101 1.88 3.70 8.04
N GLU A 102 3.17 3.43 7.87
CA GLU A 102 4.22 4.40 8.08
C GLU A 102 5.22 4.27 6.94
N LYS A 103 5.58 5.41 6.35
CA LYS A 103 6.69 5.52 5.40
C LYS A 103 7.74 6.43 6.00
N THR A 104 8.99 6.01 5.89
CA THR A 104 10.11 6.78 6.38
C THR A 104 10.42 7.87 5.38
N LYS A 105 10.49 9.10 5.88
CA LYS A 105 10.95 10.24 5.08
C LYS A 105 12.44 10.45 5.31
N PHE A 106 13.17 10.51 4.21
CA PHE A 106 14.62 10.69 4.15
C PHE A 106 14.95 12.11 3.71
N MET A 107 16.22 12.50 3.93
CA MET A 107 16.75 13.80 3.52
C MET A 107 15.84 14.96 3.91
N PHE A 108 15.60 15.12 5.22
CA PHE A 108 14.75 16.19 5.77
C PHE A 108 13.31 16.23 5.22
N GLY A 109 12.76 15.08 4.84
CA GLY A 109 11.38 15.01 4.34
C GLY A 109 11.24 15.08 2.82
N MET A 110 12.35 15.20 2.09
CA MET A 110 12.33 15.40 0.64
C MET A 110 12.15 14.12 -0.16
N VAL A 111 12.50 12.96 0.41
CA VAL A 111 12.42 11.67 -0.29
C VAL A 111 11.71 10.64 0.57
N GLU A 112 10.77 9.92 -0.04
CA GLU A 112 9.99 8.86 0.56
C GLU A 112 9.63 7.87 -0.55
N ALA A 113 9.50 6.59 -0.22
CA ALA A 113 8.97 5.60 -1.15
C ALA A 113 7.54 5.97 -1.58
N SER A 114 7.24 5.85 -2.87
CA SER A 114 5.85 5.79 -3.30
C SER A 114 5.22 4.47 -2.84
N ASP A 115 3.89 4.44 -2.74
CA ASP A 115 3.20 3.21 -2.36
C ASP A 115 3.43 2.10 -3.40
N GLN A 116 3.47 2.47 -4.68
CA GLN A 116 3.80 1.55 -5.77
C GLN A 116 5.18 0.92 -5.55
N GLN A 117 6.18 1.73 -5.21
CA GLN A 117 7.54 1.27 -4.94
C GLN A 117 7.64 0.32 -3.74
N ILE A 118 6.81 0.52 -2.71
CA ILE A 118 6.68 -0.39 -1.58
C ILE A 118 6.01 -1.71 -2.02
N TRP A 119 4.95 -1.61 -2.81
CA TRP A 119 4.22 -2.78 -3.27
C TRP A 119 5.02 -3.65 -4.24
N GLU A 120 5.81 -3.07 -5.14
CA GLU A 120 6.68 -3.82 -6.07
C GLU A 120 7.64 -4.76 -5.33
N GLY A 121 8.19 -4.32 -4.18
CA GLY A 121 9.00 -5.17 -3.31
C GLY A 121 8.22 -6.36 -2.77
N PHE A 122 7.02 -6.10 -2.23
CA PHE A 122 6.19 -7.15 -1.63
C PHE A 122 5.56 -8.10 -2.66
N ASP A 123 5.17 -7.60 -3.83
CA ASP A 123 4.59 -8.38 -4.92
C ASP A 123 5.55 -9.47 -5.38
N GLY A 124 6.83 -9.14 -5.59
CA GLY A 124 7.84 -10.12 -5.97
C GLY A 124 8.00 -11.25 -4.95
N LEU A 125 7.95 -10.93 -3.66
CA LEU A 125 7.99 -11.95 -2.59
C LEU A 125 6.77 -12.87 -2.67
N VAL A 126 5.57 -12.29 -2.82
CA VAL A 126 4.34 -13.09 -2.88
C VAL A 126 4.32 -13.99 -4.10
N GLU A 127 4.70 -13.47 -5.27
CA GLU A 127 4.79 -14.26 -6.51
C GLU A 127 5.76 -15.43 -6.38
N GLU A 128 6.87 -15.24 -5.67
CA GLU A 128 7.81 -16.32 -5.39
C GLU A 128 7.23 -17.33 -4.40
N CYS A 129 6.67 -16.88 -3.28
CA CYS A 129 6.09 -17.75 -2.27
C CYS A 129 4.89 -18.55 -2.78
N GLN A 130 4.13 -18.03 -3.74
CA GLN A 130 3.03 -18.75 -4.37
C GLN A 130 3.49 -19.96 -5.20
N LYS A 131 4.77 -20.04 -5.56
CA LYS A 131 5.36 -21.21 -6.24
C LYS A 131 5.73 -22.34 -5.27
N TYR A 132 5.78 -22.05 -3.97
CA TYR A 132 6.01 -23.06 -2.93
C TYR A 132 4.67 -23.70 -2.53
N ASP A 133 4.52 -25.00 -2.78
CA ASP A 133 3.36 -25.81 -2.36
C ASP A 133 3.50 -26.36 -0.93
#